data_AF-A0A519ZD94-F1
#
_entry.id   AF-A0A519ZD94-F1
#
_cell.length_a   1.000
_cell.length_b   1.000
_cell.length_c   1.000
_cell.angle_alpha   90.00
_cell.angle_beta   90.00
_cell.angle_gamma   90.00
#
_symmetry.space_group_name_H-M   'P 1'
#
loop_
_entity.id
_entity.type
_entity.pdbx_description
1 polymer ?
#
loop_
_entity_poly.entity_id
_entity_poly.type
_entity_poly.pdbx_seq_one_letter_code
_entity_poly.pdbx_strand_id
1 'polypeptide(L)'
;LEAMHRQKTGALLKASVTMGAATGSVPAQALEQLGRYGAALGLAFQVVDDVLDVTADSATLGKTAGKDAAADKPTFVSLMGLTQAQAYAERLLDQAHAALDESRLDDTAILHALADWVGRRAY
;
A
#
# COMPACT_ATOMS: atom_id res chain seq x y z
N LEU A 1 7.09 1.07 -14.29
CA LEU A 1 7.08 0.33 -13.01
C LEU A 1 5.91 0.73 -12.14
N GLU A 2 5.78 2.01 -11.81
CA GLU A 2 4.59 2.57 -11.14
C GLU A 2 3.27 2.17 -11.82
N ALA A 3 3.17 2.28 -13.16
CA ALA A 3 1.98 1.87 -13.91
C ALA A 3 1.67 0.36 -13.85
N MET A 4 2.69 -0.50 -13.73
CA MET A 4 2.51 -1.97 -13.70
C MET A 4 2.06 -2.44 -12.32
N HIS A 5 2.62 -1.89 -11.24
CA HIS A 5 2.19 -2.19 -9.86
C HIS A 5 0.84 -1.56 -9.51
N ARG A 6 0.54 -0.39 -10.08
CA ARG A 6 -0.79 0.24 -9.99
C ARG A 6 -1.91 -0.63 -10.55
N GLN A 7 -1.61 -1.59 -11.44
CA GLN A 7 -2.59 -2.46 -12.08
C GLN A 7 -2.82 -3.82 -11.40
N LYS A 8 -1.94 -4.30 -10.50
CA LYS A 8 -2.14 -5.60 -9.82
C LYS A 8 -2.70 -5.45 -8.41
N THR A 9 -1.85 -5.05 -7.46
CA THR A 9 -2.20 -5.05 -6.03
C THR A 9 -2.93 -3.78 -5.63
N GLY A 10 -2.44 -2.62 -6.09
CA GLY A 10 -3.08 -1.35 -5.77
C GLY A 10 -4.45 -1.16 -6.43
N ALA A 11 -4.68 -1.74 -7.61
CA ALA A 11 -5.98 -1.73 -8.25
C ALA A 11 -7.03 -2.52 -7.46
N LEU A 12 -6.67 -3.69 -6.92
CA LEU A 12 -7.58 -4.52 -6.13
C LEU A 12 -7.92 -3.86 -4.79
N LEU A 13 -6.94 -3.32 -4.07
CA LEU A 13 -7.19 -2.61 -2.81
C LEU A 13 -8.09 -1.38 -3.03
N LYS A 14 -7.81 -0.58 -4.07
CA LYS A 14 -8.69 0.52 -4.46
C LYS A 14 -10.10 0.05 -4.84
N ALA A 15 -10.21 -1.05 -5.59
CA ALA A 15 -11.51 -1.63 -5.96
C ALA A 15 -12.28 -2.09 -4.72
N SER A 16 -11.64 -2.77 -3.76
CA SER A 16 -12.26 -3.19 -2.50
C SER A 16 -12.82 -2.02 -1.70
N VAL A 17 -12.04 -0.94 -1.55
CA VAL A 17 -12.49 0.27 -0.87
C VAL A 17 -13.67 0.92 -1.60
N THR A 18 -13.60 1.02 -2.93
CA THR A 18 -14.66 1.63 -3.75
C THR A 18 -15.94 0.79 -3.72
N MET A 19 -15.83 -0.53 -3.74
CA MET A 19 -16.97 -1.44 -3.61
C MET A 19 -17.65 -1.31 -2.25
N GLY A 20 -16.88 -1.19 -1.17
CA GLY A 20 -17.43 -0.92 0.16
C GLY A 20 -18.14 0.44 0.24
N ALA A 21 -17.58 1.48 -0.38
CA ALA A 21 -18.24 2.78 -0.46
C ALA A 21 -19.56 2.74 -1.26
N ALA A 22 -19.62 1.92 -2.32
CA ALA A 22 -20.79 1.81 -3.18
C ALA A 22 -21.99 1.09 -2.53
N THR A 23 -21.80 0.36 -1.42
CA THR A 23 -22.92 -0.26 -0.69
C THR A 23 -23.61 0.72 0.26
N GLY A 24 -22.99 1.88 0.53
CA GLY A 24 -23.53 2.92 1.40
C GLY A 24 -23.90 4.21 0.65
N SER A 25 -24.49 5.16 1.38
CA SER A 25 -24.67 6.53 0.89
C SER A 25 -23.47 7.37 1.30
N VAL A 26 -22.46 7.42 0.43
CA VAL A 26 -21.20 8.13 0.69
C VAL A 26 -21.17 9.45 -0.10
N PRO A 27 -20.87 10.60 0.52
CA PRO A 27 -20.71 11.86 -0.19
C PRO A 27 -19.63 11.78 -1.27
N ALA A 28 -19.79 12.53 -2.37
CA ALA A 28 -18.82 12.51 -3.49
C ALA A 28 -17.38 12.83 -3.05
N GLN A 29 -17.21 13.77 -2.10
CA GLN A 29 -15.91 14.08 -1.49
C GLN A 29 -15.31 12.85 -0.80
N ALA A 30 -16.08 12.18 0.04
CA ALA A 30 -15.62 10.98 0.75
C ALA A 30 -15.25 9.86 -0.25
N LEU A 31 -16.02 9.70 -1.32
CA LEU A 31 -15.71 8.72 -2.38
C LEU A 31 -14.37 9.02 -3.09
N GLU A 32 -14.11 10.29 -3.42
CA GLU A 32 -12.83 10.71 -4.01
C GLU A 32 -11.67 10.39 -3.06
N GLN A 33 -11.83 10.74 -1.79
CA GLN A 33 -10.80 10.56 -0.77
C GLN A 33 -10.54 9.08 -0.46
N LEU A 34 -11.59 8.26 -0.39
CA LEU A 34 -11.45 6.80 -0.32
C LEU A 34 -10.71 6.23 -1.54
N GLY A 35 -10.92 6.82 -2.72
CA GLY A 35 -10.16 6.48 -3.93
C GLY A 35 -8.67 6.83 -3.84
N ARG A 36 -8.32 7.94 -3.19
CA ARG A 36 -6.93 8.36 -2.93
C ARG A 36 -6.28 7.46 -1.86
N TYR A 37 -7.00 7.20 -0.77
CA TYR A 37 -6.60 6.25 0.27
C TYR A 37 -6.26 4.87 -0.33
N GLY A 38 -7.16 4.29 -1.11
CA GLY A 38 -6.94 2.97 -1.72
C GLY A 38 -5.76 2.93 -2.69
N ALA A 39 -5.49 4.03 -3.39
CA ALA A 39 -4.33 4.14 -4.28
C ALA A 39 -3.01 4.23 -3.49
N ALA A 40 -2.97 5.07 -2.45
CA ALA A 40 -1.80 5.24 -1.59
C ALA A 40 -1.47 3.97 -0.81
N LEU A 41 -2.47 3.36 -0.17
CA LEU A 41 -2.34 2.08 0.53
C LEU A 41 -1.86 0.97 -0.39
N GLY A 42 -2.42 0.90 -1.60
CA GLY A 42 -2.05 -0.08 -2.60
C GLY A 42 -0.60 0.01 -3.06
N LEU A 43 -0.10 1.23 -3.19
CA LEU A 43 1.30 1.47 -3.54
C LEU A 43 2.21 1.20 -2.34
N ALA A 44 1.84 1.64 -1.14
CA ALA A 44 2.57 1.38 0.11
C ALA A 44 2.76 -0.13 0.31
N PHE A 45 1.70 -0.93 0.09
CA PHE A 45 1.77 -2.37 0.22
C PHE A 45 2.85 -2.99 -0.66
N GLN A 46 2.95 -2.56 -1.93
CA GLN A 46 3.97 -3.05 -2.85
C GLN A 46 5.38 -2.62 -2.43
N VAL A 47 5.56 -1.36 -2.03
CA VAL A 47 6.88 -0.88 -1.58
C VAL A 47 7.33 -1.65 -0.34
N VAL A 48 6.42 -1.90 0.62
CA VAL A 48 6.72 -2.72 1.79
C VAL A 48 7.02 -4.16 1.41
N ASP A 49 6.33 -4.74 0.42
CA ASP A 49 6.61 -6.10 -0.08
C ASP A 49 8.05 -6.21 -0.59
N ASP A 50 8.45 -5.24 -1.42
CA ASP A 50 9.78 -5.17 -2.01
C ASP A 50 10.86 -4.96 -0.94
N VAL A 51 10.56 -4.19 0.12
CA VAL A 51 11.45 -4.02 1.28
C VAL A 51 11.57 -5.32 2.06
N LEU A 52 10.47 -6.04 2.27
CA LEU A 52 10.49 -7.32 2.99
C LEU A 52 11.28 -8.39 2.19
N ASP A 53 11.12 -8.48 0.86
CA ASP A 53 11.84 -9.45 0.03
C ASP A 53 13.37 -9.36 0.15
N VAL A 54 13.90 -8.17 0.48
CA VAL A 54 15.34 -7.94 0.68
C VAL A 54 15.80 -7.95 2.14
N THR A 55 14.91 -7.69 3.10
CA THR A 55 15.29 -7.52 4.53
C THR A 55 14.92 -8.72 5.40
N ALA A 56 13.88 -9.47 5.05
CA ALA A 56 13.43 -10.60 5.84
C ALA A 56 14.22 -11.87 5.48
N ASP A 57 14.45 -12.72 6.48
CA ASP A 57 15.01 -14.04 6.22
C ASP A 57 14.00 -14.90 5.44
N SER A 58 14.51 -15.89 4.69
CA SER A 58 13.66 -16.77 3.88
C SER A 58 12.68 -17.61 4.72
N ALA A 59 12.92 -17.74 6.03
CA ALA A 59 12.07 -18.48 6.95
C ALA A 59 10.82 -17.68 7.36
N THR A 60 10.95 -16.35 7.46
CA THR A 60 9.89 -15.41 7.88
C THR A 60 8.92 -15.10 6.75
N LEU A 61 9.40 -15.02 5.50
CA LEU A 61 8.57 -14.76 4.32
C LEU A 61 7.81 -15.97 3.76
N GLY A 62 8.15 -17.19 4.20
CA GLY A 62 7.61 -18.42 3.61
C GLY A 62 7.99 -18.63 2.13
N LYS A 63 8.97 -17.86 1.62
CA LYS A 63 9.55 -17.92 0.27
C LYS A 63 11.04 -17.61 0.35
N THR A 64 11.82 -18.05 -0.65
CA THR A 64 13.25 -17.71 -0.76
C THR A 64 13.41 -16.19 -0.88
N ALA A 65 14.11 -15.56 0.07
CA ALA A 65 14.43 -14.13 0.04
C ALA A 65 15.30 -13.80 -1.18
N GLY A 66 15.15 -12.60 -1.75
CA GLY A 66 15.86 -12.17 -2.96
C GLY A 66 15.36 -12.82 -4.25
N LYS A 67 14.12 -13.34 -4.25
CA LYS A 67 13.54 -13.99 -5.44
C LYS A 67 13.36 -13.02 -6.59
N ASP A 68 13.05 -11.76 -6.29
CA ASP A 68 12.84 -10.75 -7.32
C ASP A 68 14.17 -10.28 -7.95
N ALA A 69 15.24 -10.21 -7.15
CA ALA A 69 16.60 -9.99 -7.68
C ALA A 69 17.06 -11.15 -8.58
N ALA A 70 16.71 -12.39 -8.22
CA ALA A 70 17.01 -13.57 -9.04
C ALA A 70 16.16 -13.67 -10.33
N ALA A 71 15.04 -12.93 -10.41
CA ALA A 71 14.11 -12.93 -11.54
C ALA A 71 14.28 -11.71 -12.47
N ASP A 72 15.29 -10.88 -12.25
CA ASP A 72 15.58 -9.64 -13.00
C ASP A 72 14.36 -8.70 -13.08
N LYS A 73 13.50 -8.74 -12.05
CA LYS A 73 12.34 -7.87 -11.95
C LYS A 73 12.75 -6.56 -11.31
N PRO A 74 12.41 -5.41 -11.91
CA PRO A 74 12.65 -4.15 -11.24
C PRO A 74 11.69 -3.99 -10.05
N THR A 75 12.23 -3.77 -8.86
CA THR A 75 11.50 -3.50 -7.61
C THR A 75 11.72 -2.05 -7.19
N PHE A 76 10.91 -1.53 -6.26
CA PHE A 76 11.16 -0.21 -5.68
C PHE A 76 12.55 -0.16 -5.05
N VAL A 77 12.93 -1.16 -4.27
CA VAL A 77 14.26 -1.24 -3.67
C VAL A 77 15.37 -1.24 -4.73
N SER A 78 15.24 -1.97 -5.84
CA SER A 78 16.28 -1.98 -6.87
C SER A 78 16.43 -0.63 -7.58
N LEU A 79 15.37 0.19 -7.61
CA LEU A 79 15.37 1.49 -8.30
C LEU A 79 15.87 2.64 -7.42
N MET A 80 15.48 2.69 -6.14
CA MET A 80 15.78 3.82 -5.25
C MET A 80 16.68 3.45 -4.06
N GLY A 81 16.92 2.16 -3.84
CA GLY A 81 17.63 1.67 -2.66
C GLY A 81 16.72 1.53 -1.44
N LEU A 82 17.14 0.68 -0.50
CA LEU A 82 16.34 0.26 0.66
C LEU A 82 15.85 1.45 1.51
N THR A 83 16.76 2.36 1.89
CA THR A 83 16.42 3.51 2.75
C THR A 83 15.40 4.44 2.09
N GLN A 84 15.55 4.70 0.78
CA GLN A 84 14.61 5.55 0.06
C GLN A 84 13.26 4.85 -0.14
N ALA A 85 13.24 3.53 -0.32
CA ALA A 85 12.02 2.74 -0.41
C ALA A 85 11.24 2.76 0.92
N GLN A 86 11.92 2.62 2.06
CA GLN A 86 11.30 2.73 3.38
C GLN A 86 10.68 4.13 3.59
N ALA A 87 11.44 5.19 3.35
CA ALA A 87 10.93 6.56 3.45
C ALA A 87 9.80 6.85 2.44
N TYR A 88 9.78 6.16 1.29
CA TYR A 88 8.67 6.28 0.35
C TYR A 88 7.42 5.58 0.85
N ALA A 89 7.55 4.38 1.44
CA ALA A 89 6.43 3.68 2.06
C ALA A 89 5.79 4.53 3.17
N GLU A 90 6.59 5.13 4.06
CA GLU A 90 6.10 6.04 5.11
C GLU A 90 5.29 7.20 4.53
N ARG A 91 5.81 7.88 3.50
CA ARG A 91 5.09 8.97 2.82
C ARG A 91 3.76 8.53 2.21
N LEU A 92 3.68 7.29 1.70
CA LEU A 92 2.44 6.76 1.13
C LEU A 92 1.41 6.42 2.22
N LEU A 93 1.87 5.98 3.39
CA LEU A 93 0.99 5.78 4.55
C LEU A 93 0.47 7.11 5.08
N ASP A 94 1.32 8.13 5.18
CA ASP A 94 0.90 9.49 5.55
C ASP A 94 -0.17 10.03 4.59
N GLN A 95 0.00 9.80 3.28
CA GLN A 95 -1.00 10.16 2.27
C GLN A 95 -2.31 9.38 2.44
N ALA A 96 -2.23 8.11 2.82
CA ALA A 96 -3.41 7.29 3.09
C ALA A 96 -4.19 7.84 4.29
N HIS A 97 -3.50 8.16 5.40
CA HIS A 97 -4.13 8.75 6.58
C HIS A 97 -4.73 10.13 6.29
N ALA A 98 -3.99 11.01 5.61
CA ALA A 98 -4.49 12.33 5.23
C ALA A 98 -5.75 12.25 4.36
N ALA A 99 -5.82 11.29 3.44
CA ALA A 99 -7.02 11.07 2.64
C ALA A 99 -8.22 10.65 3.50
N LEU A 100 -8.02 9.80 4.51
CA LEU A 100 -9.10 9.44 5.45
C LEU A 100 -9.56 10.65 6.28
N ASP A 101 -8.64 11.47 6.77
CA ASP A 101 -8.98 12.70 7.50
C ASP A 101 -9.78 13.69 6.62
N GLU A 102 -9.37 13.84 5.36
CA GLU A 102 -10.05 14.69 4.38
C GLU A 102 -11.40 14.15 3.90
N SER A 103 -11.68 12.85 4.12
CA SER A 103 -12.93 12.20 3.73
C SER A 103 -14.13 12.68 4.56
N ARG A 104 -13.89 13.17 5.80
CA ARG A 104 -14.92 13.59 6.76
C ARG A 104 -15.95 12.50 7.09
N LEU A 105 -15.56 11.23 6.98
CA LEU A 105 -16.35 10.11 7.48
C LEU A 105 -16.22 10.03 9.01
N ASP A 106 -17.31 9.65 9.69
CA ASP A 106 -17.36 9.66 11.15
C ASP A 106 -16.50 8.55 11.80
N ASP A 107 -16.40 7.37 11.18
CA ASP A 107 -15.62 6.24 11.68
C ASP A 107 -14.67 5.70 10.60
N THR A 108 -13.42 6.16 10.66
CA THR A 108 -12.32 5.72 9.79
C THR A 108 -11.29 4.88 10.54
N ALA A 109 -11.49 4.59 11.82
CA ALA A 109 -10.44 4.04 12.71
C ALA A 109 -9.89 2.70 12.19
N ILE A 110 -10.75 1.84 11.64
CA ILE A 110 -10.34 0.55 11.05
C ILE A 110 -9.49 0.76 9.80
N LEU A 111 -9.77 1.79 9.00
CA LEU A 111 -9.00 2.08 7.78
C LEU A 111 -7.62 2.65 8.13
N HIS A 112 -7.51 3.51 9.16
CA HIS A 112 -6.21 3.93 9.69
C HIS A 112 -5.42 2.73 10.21
N ALA A 113 -6.06 1.86 11.01
CA ALA A 113 -5.41 0.66 11.53
C ALA A 113 -4.93 -0.29 10.42
N LEU A 114 -5.66 -0.38 9.31
CA LEU A 114 -5.23 -1.16 8.14
C LEU A 114 -3.99 -0.56 7.47
N ALA A 115 -3.93 0.76 7.30
CA ALA A 115 -2.73 1.42 6.79
C ALA A 115 -1.52 1.21 7.71
N ASP A 116 -1.70 1.37 9.03
CA ASP A 116 -0.65 1.10 10.01
C ASP A 116 -0.18 -0.36 9.99
N TRP A 117 -1.10 -1.29 9.75
CA TRP A 117 -0.78 -2.71 9.62
C TRP A 117 0.07 -2.96 8.37
N VAL A 118 -0.28 -2.35 7.23
CA VAL A 118 0.52 -2.46 6.01
C VAL A 118 1.96 -1.99 6.22
N GLY A 119 2.17 -0.89 6.94
CA GLY A 119 3.50 -0.37 7.25
C GLY A 119 4.33 -1.24 8.20
N ARG A 120 3.67 -1.98 9.09
CA ARG A 120 4.32 -2.78 10.15
C ARG A 120 4.35 -4.28 9.87
N ARG A 121 3.80 -4.72 8.74
CA ARG A 121 3.71 -6.16 8.44
C ARG A 121 5.12 -6.77 8.34
N ALA A 122 5.25 -7.97 8.88
CA ALA A 122 6.50 -8.71 8.91
C ALA A 122 6.55 -9.84 7.86
N TYR A 123 5.48 -10.03 7.08
CA TYR A 123 5.33 -11.10 6.07
C TYR A 123 4.33 -10.72 4.96
#